data_AF-A0A1D6XS61-F1
#
_entry.id   AF-A0A1D6XS61-F1
#
_cell.length_a   1.000
_cell.length_b   1.000
_cell.length_c   1.000
_cell.angle_alpha   90.00
_cell.angle_beta   90.00
_cell.angle_gamma   90.00
#
_symmetry.space_group_name_H-M   'P 1'
#
loop_
_entity.id
_entity.type
_entity.pdbx_description
1 polymer ?
#
loop_
_entity_poly.entity_id
_entity_poly.type
_entity_poly.pdbx_seq_one_letter_code
_entity_poly.pdbx_strand_id
1 'polypeptide(L)'
;MLTIKQITENTEEVIRGLEKKHFKDAKATIEQVLAFNDKRRSTQNQLDKNLAEVNSLSKSIGQLMKEGKKEDAETAKARVAEIKETSKALQAEMDKAQEDMTNLLYTIPNVPYDSVPEGVSAEDNVVEKMGGMETELPKNALPHWELAKKYDLIDFDLGVKITGAGFPVYKGKGARLQRALINFFLDEARASGYEEIMPPTVVNTASGYGTGQLPDKEGQMYHCEVDDLYLIPTAEVPVTNI
;
A
#
# COMPACT_ATOMS: atom_id res chain seq x y z
N MET A 1 -0.01 -5.64 -1.38
CA MET A 1 -1.04 -5.86 -2.43
C MET A 1 -1.11 -7.34 -2.79
N LEU A 2 -2.25 -7.82 -3.30
CA LEU A 2 -2.33 -9.17 -3.86
C LEU A 2 -1.40 -9.29 -5.07
N THR A 3 -0.73 -10.42 -5.21
CA THR A 3 0.14 -10.67 -6.38
C THR A 3 -0.70 -11.05 -7.59
N ILE A 4 -0.25 -10.68 -8.79
CA ILE A 4 -0.91 -11.10 -10.04
C ILE A 4 -1.01 -12.63 -10.11
N LYS A 5 0.02 -13.35 -9.64
CA LYS A 5 0.01 -14.81 -9.60
C LYS A 5 -1.16 -15.35 -8.78
N GLN A 6 -1.37 -14.83 -7.56
CA GLN A 6 -2.51 -15.22 -6.71
C GLN A 6 -3.84 -14.93 -7.41
N ILE A 7 -3.98 -13.77 -8.05
CA ILE A 7 -5.20 -13.38 -8.75
C ILE A 7 -5.46 -14.31 -9.95
N THR A 8 -4.43 -14.70 -10.70
CA THR A 8 -4.59 -15.56 -11.89
C THR A 8 -4.79 -17.03 -11.56
N GLU A 9 -4.15 -17.54 -10.52
CA GLU A 9 -4.23 -18.96 -10.15
C GLU A 9 -5.50 -19.25 -9.33
N ASN A 10 -5.93 -18.30 -8.51
CA ASN A 10 -7.02 -18.47 -7.54
C ASN A 10 -8.13 -17.40 -7.71
N THR A 11 -8.45 -17.02 -8.95
CA THR A 11 -9.39 -15.92 -9.25
C THR A 11 -10.69 -15.98 -8.44
N GLU A 12 -11.35 -17.14 -8.45
CA GLU A 12 -12.63 -17.35 -7.77
C GLU A 12 -12.51 -17.23 -6.24
N GLU A 13 -11.41 -17.70 -5.66
CA GLU A 13 -11.16 -17.56 -4.22
C GLU A 13 -10.91 -16.11 -3.83
N VAL A 14 -10.14 -15.38 -4.64
CA VAL A 14 -9.92 -13.95 -4.42
C VAL A 14 -11.24 -13.19 -4.50
N ILE A 15 -12.07 -13.44 -5.50
CA ILE A 15 -13.38 -12.79 -5.65
C ILE A 15 -14.26 -13.07 -4.43
N ARG A 16 -14.40 -14.35 -4.03
CA ARG A 16 -15.19 -14.73 -2.84
C ARG A 16 -14.67 -14.06 -1.57
N GLY A 17 -13.35 -14.00 -1.39
CA GLY A 17 -12.74 -13.36 -0.23
C GLY A 17 -12.98 -11.85 -0.18
N LEU A 18 -12.98 -11.18 -1.33
CA LEU A 18 -13.33 -9.77 -1.44
C LEU A 18 -14.83 -9.51 -1.19
N GLU A 19 -15.70 -10.38 -1.71
CA GLU A 19 -17.14 -10.34 -1.47
C GLU A 19 -17.48 -10.54 0.02
N LYS A 20 -16.77 -11.43 0.72
CA LYS A 20 -16.86 -11.63 2.17
C LYS A 20 -16.51 -10.37 2.97
N LYS A 21 -15.69 -9.47 2.41
CA LYS A 21 -15.40 -8.13 2.99
C LYS A 21 -16.36 -7.05 2.49
N HIS A 22 -17.39 -7.42 1.75
CA HIS A 22 -18.32 -6.51 1.08
C HIS A 22 -17.62 -5.48 0.18
N PHE A 23 -16.49 -5.86 -0.42
CA PHE A 23 -15.78 -5.02 -1.38
C PHE A 23 -16.64 -4.87 -2.64
N LYS A 24 -17.03 -3.62 -2.94
CA LYS A 24 -17.91 -3.32 -4.08
C LYS A 24 -17.26 -3.73 -5.39
N ASP A 25 -18.07 -4.29 -6.28
CA ASP A 25 -17.66 -4.68 -7.63
C ASP A 25 -16.43 -5.59 -7.66
N ALA A 26 -16.26 -6.47 -6.66
CA ALA A 26 -15.11 -7.36 -6.52
C ALA A 26 -14.78 -8.11 -7.81
N LYS A 27 -15.79 -8.75 -8.42
CA LYS A 27 -15.63 -9.47 -9.68
C LYS A 27 -15.16 -8.57 -10.82
N ALA A 28 -15.85 -7.46 -11.07
CA ALA A 28 -15.50 -6.53 -12.15
C ALA A 28 -14.10 -5.92 -11.96
N THR A 29 -13.72 -5.62 -10.71
CA THR A 29 -12.41 -5.11 -10.35
C THR A 29 -11.31 -6.12 -10.68
N ILE A 30 -11.50 -7.39 -10.31
CA ILE A 30 -10.54 -8.46 -10.61
C ILE A 30 -10.47 -8.75 -12.11
N GLU A 31 -11.60 -8.77 -12.82
CA GLU A 31 -11.63 -8.89 -14.28
C GLU A 31 -10.86 -7.74 -14.96
N GLN A 32 -10.95 -6.52 -14.44
CA GLN A 32 -10.20 -5.38 -14.96
C GLN A 32 -8.69 -5.51 -14.70
N VAL A 33 -8.27 -6.01 -13.53
CA VAL A 33 -6.84 -6.32 -13.27
C VAL A 33 -6.32 -7.33 -14.28
N LEU A 34 -7.08 -8.40 -14.53
CA LEU A 34 -6.73 -9.42 -15.52
C LEU A 34 -6.64 -8.84 -16.93
N ALA A 35 -7.59 -7.98 -17.32
CA ALA A 35 -7.58 -7.31 -18.62
C ALA A 35 -6.34 -6.42 -18.80
N PHE A 36 -5.92 -5.66 -17.77
CA PHE A 36 -4.69 -4.88 -17.84
C PHE A 36 -3.45 -5.77 -17.93
N ASN A 37 -3.40 -6.88 -17.19
CA ASN A 37 -2.31 -7.84 -17.28
C ASN A 37 -2.23 -8.49 -18.67
N ASP A 38 -3.36 -8.88 -19.26
CA ASP A 38 -3.42 -9.46 -20.60
C ASP A 38 -3.01 -8.45 -21.66
N LYS A 39 -3.45 -7.20 -21.53
CA LYS A 39 -3.01 -6.09 -22.39
C LYS A 39 -1.49 -5.96 -22.33
N ARG A 40 -0.92 -5.81 -21.14
CA ARG A 40 0.53 -5.73 -20.92
C ARG A 40 1.28 -6.91 -21.54
N ARG A 41 0.83 -8.15 -21.31
CA ARG A 41 1.47 -9.36 -21.88
C ARG A 41 1.38 -9.39 -23.41
N SER A 42 0.24 -9.00 -23.97
CA SER A 42 0.05 -8.98 -25.42
C SER A 42 0.95 -7.94 -26.09
N THR A 43 1.08 -6.75 -25.49
CA THR A 43 1.94 -5.67 -25.98
C THR A 43 3.42 -6.04 -25.84
N GLN A 44 3.83 -6.65 -24.73
CA GLN A 44 5.19 -7.19 -24.58
C GLN A 44 5.53 -8.20 -25.68
N ASN A 45 4.63 -9.15 -25.96
CA ASN A 45 4.83 -10.12 -27.04
C ASN A 45 4.97 -9.47 -28.42
N GLN A 46 4.28 -8.35 -28.67
CA GLN A 46 4.40 -7.59 -29.92
C GLN A 46 5.74 -6.84 -29.99
N LEU A 47 6.17 -6.22 -28.88
CA LEU A 47 7.48 -5.59 -28.77
C LEU A 47 8.62 -6.58 -29.02
N ASP A 48 8.53 -7.79 -28.46
CA ASP A 48 9.53 -8.84 -28.65
C ASP A 48 9.59 -9.30 -30.12
N LYS A 49 8.43 -9.43 -30.78
CA LYS A 49 8.34 -9.74 -32.22
C LYS A 49 8.96 -8.62 -33.07
N ASN A 50 8.64 -7.37 -32.77
CA ASN A 50 9.19 -6.20 -33.45
C ASN A 50 10.72 -6.15 -33.29
N LEU A 51 11.23 -6.41 -32.10
CA LEU A 51 12.67 -6.47 -31.82
C LEU A 51 13.35 -7.58 -32.64
N ALA A 52 12.74 -8.77 -32.71
CA ALA A 52 13.24 -9.87 -33.52
C ALA A 52 13.25 -9.52 -35.02
N GLU A 53 12.19 -8.89 -35.52
CA GLU A 53 12.09 -8.44 -36.93
C GLU A 53 13.15 -7.38 -37.24
N VAL A 54 13.33 -6.37 -36.38
CA VAL A 54 14.37 -5.34 -36.52
C VAL A 54 15.76 -5.95 -36.56
N ASN A 55 16.06 -6.91 -35.67
CA ASN A 55 17.35 -7.59 -35.63
C ASN A 55 17.60 -8.43 -36.90
N SER A 56 16.56 -9.08 -37.43
CA SER A 56 16.63 -9.83 -38.69
C SER A 56 16.88 -8.91 -39.88
N LEU A 57 16.06 -7.87 -40.04
CA LEU A 57 16.19 -6.88 -41.11
C LEU A 57 17.53 -6.15 -41.07
N SER A 58 18.03 -5.80 -39.88
CA SER A 58 19.33 -5.15 -39.72
C SER A 58 20.49 -6.02 -40.23
N LYS A 59 20.42 -7.35 -40.03
CA LYS A 59 21.41 -8.29 -40.59
C LYS A 59 21.29 -8.37 -42.12
N SER A 60 20.06 -8.45 -42.64
CA SER A 60 19.80 -8.52 -44.08
C SER A 60 20.23 -7.25 -44.81
N ILE A 61 20.06 -6.06 -44.22
CA ILE A 61 20.54 -4.79 -44.79
C ILE A 61 22.05 -4.84 -45.02
N GLY A 62 22.82 -5.36 -44.06
CA GLY A 62 24.27 -5.52 -44.20
C GLY A 62 24.67 -6.48 -45.33
N GLN A 63 23.86 -7.52 -45.59
CA GLN A 63 24.06 -8.45 -46.70
C GLN A 63 23.67 -7.82 -48.05
N LEU A 64 22.49 -7.20 -48.15
CA LEU A 64 21.98 -6.54 -49.37
C LEU A 64 22.92 -5.43 -49.85
N MET A 65 23.49 -4.65 -48.92
CA MET A 65 24.49 -3.63 -49.24
C MET A 65 25.80 -4.22 -49.79
N LYS A 66 26.23 -5.40 -49.31
CA LYS A 66 27.39 -6.12 -49.86
C LYS A 66 27.11 -6.71 -51.25
N GLU A 67 25.88 -7.13 -51.50
CA GLU A 67 25.42 -7.67 -52.79
C GLU A 67 25.11 -6.58 -53.84
N GLY A 68 25.19 -5.30 -53.47
CA GLY A 68 24.91 -4.17 -54.36
C GLY A 68 23.42 -3.87 -54.58
N LYS A 69 22.51 -4.56 -53.86
CA LYS A 69 21.05 -4.39 -53.93
C LYS A 69 20.59 -3.20 -53.09
N LYS A 70 20.91 -1.99 -53.54
CA LYS A 70 20.66 -0.75 -52.78
C LYS A 70 19.19 -0.46 -52.53
N GLU A 71 18.31 -0.70 -53.51
CA GLU A 71 16.86 -0.43 -53.35
C GLU A 71 16.21 -1.34 -52.28
N ASP A 72 16.56 -2.63 -52.26
CA ASP A 72 16.09 -3.57 -51.24
C ASP A 72 16.60 -3.18 -49.84
N ALA A 73 17.85 -2.71 -49.74
CA ALA A 73 18.44 -2.25 -48.48
C ALA A 73 17.74 -0.98 -47.95
N GLU A 74 17.40 -0.02 -48.80
CA GLU A 74 16.64 1.17 -48.39
C GLU A 74 15.21 0.82 -47.98
N THR A 75 14.57 -0.12 -48.68
CA THR A 75 13.23 -0.63 -48.30
C THR A 75 13.27 -1.27 -46.91
N ALA A 76 14.27 -2.11 -46.63
CA ALA A 76 14.44 -2.72 -45.32
C ALA A 76 14.76 -1.69 -44.22
N LYS A 77 15.53 -0.63 -44.51
CA LYS A 77 15.77 0.48 -43.58
C LYS A 77 14.48 1.25 -43.26
N ALA A 78 13.67 1.54 -44.26
CA ALA A 78 12.38 2.20 -44.08
C ALA A 78 11.46 1.36 -43.18
N ARG A 79 11.41 0.04 -43.41
CA ARG A 79 10.65 -0.89 -42.57
C ARG A 79 11.16 -0.92 -41.12
N VAL A 80 12.47 -0.93 -40.91
CA VAL A 80 13.06 -0.84 -39.55
C VAL A 80 12.65 0.46 -38.85
N ALA A 81 12.65 1.59 -39.58
CA ALA A 81 12.23 2.87 -39.02
C ALA A 81 10.75 2.85 -38.63
N GLU A 82 9.88 2.30 -39.48
CA GLU A 82 8.45 2.12 -39.20
C GLU A 82 8.21 1.25 -37.95
N ILE A 83 8.87 0.09 -37.85
CA ILE A 83 8.74 -0.79 -36.69
C ILE A 83 9.20 -0.09 -35.41
N LYS A 84 10.26 0.72 -35.46
CA LYS A 84 10.74 1.48 -34.31
C LYS A 84 9.72 2.51 -33.83
N GLU A 85 9.05 3.21 -34.74
CA GLU A 85 7.99 4.15 -34.37
C GLU A 85 6.78 3.43 -33.76
N THR A 86 6.32 2.34 -34.36
CA THR A 86 5.24 1.51 -33.78
C THR A 86 5.63 0.94 -32.41
N SER A 87 6.89 0.56 -32.23
CA SER A 87 7.40 0.04 -30.95
C SER A 87 7.40 1.09 -29.84
N LYS A 88 7.62 2.38 -30.16
CA LYS A 88 7.48 3.47 -29.16
C LYS A 88 6.05 3.58 -28.65
N ALA A 89 5.06 3.49 -29.55
CA ALA A 89 3.64 3.54 -29.18
C ALA A 89 3.24 2.32 -28.33
N LEU A 90 3.68 1.12 -28.72
CA LEU A 90 3.45 -0.10 -27.94
C LEU A 90 4.12 -0.04 -26.57
N GLN A 91 5.33 0.51 -26.46
CA GLN A 91 6.01 0.67 -25.17
C GLN A 91 5.19 1.57 -24.24
N ALA A 92 4.74 2.73 -24.73
CA ALA A 92 3.89 3.63 -23.94
C ALA A 92 2.57 2.97 -23.51
N GLU A 93 1.96 2.15 -24.38
CA GLU A 93 0.75 1.40 -24.06
C GLU A 93 0.98 0.33 -22.99
N MET A 94 2.13 -0.36 -23.04
CA MET A 94 2.51 -1.36 -22.04
C MET A 94 2.76 -0.71 -20.68
N ASP A 95 3.50 0.40 -20.66
CA ASP A 95 3.80 1.15 -19.44
C ASP A 95 2.52 1.69 -18.80
N LYS A 96 1.59 2.19 -19.63
CA LYS A 96 0.28 2.64 -19.15
C LYS A 96 -0.56 1.50 -18.57
N ALA A 97 -0.61 0.35 -19.24
CA ALA A 97 -1.31 -0.82 -18.71
C ALA A 97 -0.72 -1.30 -17.37
N GLN A 98 0.60 -1.25 -17.21
CA GLN A 98 1.27 -1.59 -15.96
C GLN A 98 0.95 -0.57 -14.85
N GLU A 99 0.97 0.73 -15.16
CA GLU A 99 0.60 1.79 -14.22
C GLU A 99 -0.86 1.64 -13.76
N ASP A 100 -1.79 1.51 -14.69
CA ASP A 100 -3.22 1.39 -14.40
C ASP A 100 -3.52 0.12 -13.58
N MET A 101 -2.85 -0.99 -13.90
CA MET A 101 -2.93 -2.23 -13.12
C MET A 101 -2.42 -2.03 -11.69
N THR A 102 -1.27 -1.36 -11.53
CA THR A 102 -0.66 -1.12 -10.21
C THR A 102 -1.56 -0.24 -9.35
N ASN A 103 -2.09 0.83 -9.94
CA ASN A 103 -3.03 1.73 -9.27
C ASN A 103 -4.31 1.00 -8.84
N LEU A 104 -4.85 0.13 -9.70
CA LEU A 104 -6.02 -0.68 -9.36
C LEU A 104 -5.71 -1.67 -8.22
N LEU A 105 -4.56 -2.32 -8.25
CA LEU A 105 -4.12 -3.25 -7.19
C LEU A 105 -3.97 -2.57 -5.83
N TYR A 106 -3.59 -1.29 -5.76
CA TYR A 106 -3.56 -0.53 -4.50
C TYR A 106 -4.96 -0.29 -3.92
N THR A 107 -6.01 -0.38 -4.73
CA THR A 107 -7.38 -0.21 -4.23
C THR A 107 -7.93 -1.49 -3.60
N ILE A 108 -7.42 -2.65 -4.00
CA ILE A 108 -7.91 -3.97 -3.60
C ILE A 108 -7.36 -4.34 -2.21
N PRO A 109 -8.23 -4.60 -1.21
CA PRO A 109 -7.78 -5.00 0.12
C PRO A 109 -7.25 -6.44 0.13
N ASN A 110 -6.57 -6.82 1.21
CA ASN A 110 -6.16 -8.20 1.40
C ASN A 110 -7.38 -9.14 1.56
N VAL A 111 -7.25 -10.36 1.04
CA VAL A 111 -8.23 -11.45 1.17
C VAL A 111 -8.24 -11.94 2.62
N PRO A 112 -9.40 -12.01 3.30
CA PRO A 112 -9.46 -12.50 4.67
C PRO A 112 -9.13 -14.00 4.70
N TYR A 113 -8.50 -14.45 5.78
CA TYR A 113 -8.27 -15.88 5.98
C TYR A 113 -9.59 -16.63 6.22
N ASP A 114 -9.64 -17.93 5.93
CA ASP A 114 -10.85 -18.73 5.98
C ASP A 114 -11.53 -18.72 7.36
N SER A 115 -10.72 -18.68 8.43
CA SER A 115 -11.23 -18.68 9.82
C SER A 115 -11.85 -17.34 10.26
N VAL A 116 -11.66 -16.25 9.50
CA VAL A 116 -12.24 -14.95 9.84
C VAL A 116 -13.74 -15.03 9.60
N PRO A 117 -14.63 -14.71 10.56
CA PRO A 117 -16.07 -14.73 10.32
C PRO A 117 -16.47 -13.65 9.29
N GLU A 118 -17.57 -13.88 8.57
CA GLU A 118 -18.20 -12.85 7.75
C GLU A 118 -18.95 -11.87 8.64
N GLY A 119 -18.91 -10.57 8.30
CA GLY A 119 -19.55 -9.50 9.06
C GLY A 119 -19.52 -8.17 8.32
N VAL A 120 -20.50 -7.32 8.61
CA VAL A 120 -20.68 -6.00 7.99
C VAL A 120 -20.15 -4.91 8.91
N SER A 121 -20.30 -5.08 10.22
CA SER A 121 -19.98 -4.04 11.21
C SER A 121 -19.33 -4.61 12.47
N ALA A 122 -18.97 -3.72 13.40
CA ALA A 122 -18.28 -4.11 14.63
C ALA A 122 -19.15 -4.99 15.54
N GLU A 123 -20.47 -4.95 15.37
CA GLU A 123 -21.46 -5.76 16.09
C GLU A 123 -21.40 -7.24 15.70
N ASP A 124 -20.86 -7.57 14.52
CA ASP A 124 -20.70 -8.96 14.04
C ASP A 124 -19.42 -9.61 14.58
N ASN A 125 -18.58 -8.87 15.31
CA ASN A 125 -17.33 -9.38 15.86
C ASN A 125 -17.58 -10.45 16.94
N VAL A 126 -16.82 -11.54 16.86
CA VAL A 126 -16.88 -12.64 17.82
C VAL A 126 -15.95 -12.39 19.00
N VAL A 127 -16.44 -12.58 20.22
CA VAL A 127 -15.64 -12.53 21.44
C VAL A 127 -14.90 -13.86 21.61
N GLU A 128 -13.61 -13.89 21.30
CA GLU A 128 -12.76 -15.10 21.40
C GLU A 128 -12.40 -15.45 22.85
N LYS A 129 -12.12 -14.44 23.68
CA LYS A 129 -11.72 -14.63 25.07
C LYS A 129 -12.05 -13.40 25.90
N MET A 130 -12.56 -13.62 27.11
CA MET A 130 -12.70 -12.60 28.14
C MET A 130 -11.76 -12.90 29.30
N GLY A 131 -11.22 -11.86 29.93
CA GLY A 131 -10.32 -12.00 31.07
C GLY A 131 -10.26 -10.72 31.90
N GLY A 132 -9.70 -10.83 33.10
CA GLY A 132 -9.65 -9.75 34.08
C GLY A 132 -10.71 -9.91 35.18
N MET A 133 -10.65 -9.02 36.16
CA MET A 133 -11.67 -8.94 37.21
C MET A 133 -12.78 -7.98 36.76
N GLU A 134 -14.03 -8.41 36.90
CA GLU A 134 -15.17 -7.51 36.82
C GLU A 134 -15.01 -6.45 37.92
N THR A 135 -14.63 -5.24 37.53
CA THR A 135 -14.41 -4.15 38.48
C THR A 135 -15.74 -3.46 38.72
N GLU A 136 -16.31 -3.65 39.92
CA GLU A 136 -17.45 -2.85 40.35
C GLU A 136 -17.02 -1.40 40.54
N LEU A 137 -17.43 -0.53 39.61
CA LEU A 137 -17.20 0.89 39.72
C LEU A 137 -18.13 1.51 40.77
N PRO A 138 -17.66 2.50 41.55
CA PRO A 138 -18.54 3.22 42.46
C PRO A 138 -19.60 4.00 41.69
N LYS A 139 -20.77 4.24 42.30
CA LYS A 139 -21.90 4.95 41.66
C LYS A 139 -21.55 6.35 41.13
N ASN A 140 -20.50 6.96 41.66
CA ASN A 140 -19.98 8.28 41.28
C ASN A 140 -18.62 8.18 40.55
N ALA A 141 -18.35 7.08 39.87
CA ALA A 141 -17.16 6.94 39.03
C ALA A 141 -17.13 8.08 38.00
N LEU A 142 -15.95 8.69 37.87
CA LEU A 142 -15.73 9.78 36.94
C LEU A 142 -15.02 9.25 35.69
N PRO A 143 -15.36 9.76 34.50
CA PRO A 143 -14.61 9.43 33.30
C PRO A 143 -13.18 9.99 33.36
N HIS A 144 -12.29 9.45 32.55
CA HIS A 144 -10.86 9.77 32.62
C HIS A 144 -10.56 11.26 32.39
N TRP A 145 -11.32 11.97 31.56
CA TRP A 145 -11.10 13.40 31.30
C TRP A 145 -11.44 14.28 32.51
N GLU A 146 -12.46 13.91 33.30
CA GLU A 146 -12.77 14.60 34.56
C GLU A 146 -11.73 14.31 35.63
N LEU A 147 -11.25 13.06 35.72
CA LEU A 147 -10.15 12.70 36.63
C LEU A 147 -8.87 13.46 36.26
N ALA A 148 -8.56 13.56 34.97
CA ALA A 148 -7.39 14.27 34.48
C ALA A 148 -7.43 15.75 34.87
N LYS A 149 -8.60 16.40 34.74
CA LYS A 149 -8.80 17.79 35.19
C LYS A 149 -8.75 17.92 36.72
N LYS A 150 -9.45 17.04 37.45
CA LYS A 150 -9.53 17.04 38.92
C LYS A 150 -8.15 16.95 39.58
N TYR A 151 -7.24 16.16 39.00
CA TYR A 151 -5.90 15.92 39.54
C TYR A 151 -4.80 16.68 38.79
N ASP A 152 -5.17 17.60 37.90
CA ASP A 152 -4.25 18.41 37.09
C ASP A 152 -3.20 17.60 36.31
N LEU A 153 -3.64 16.46 35.73
CA LEU A 153 -2.77 15.49 35.04
C LEU A 153 -2.67 15.75 33.54
N ILE A 154 -3.73 16.25 32.92
CA ILE A 154 -3.81 16.54 31.48
C ILE A 154 -4.56 17.86 31.30
N ASP A 155 -4.01 18.73 30.48
CA ASP A 155 -4.56 20.03 30.13
C ASP A 155 -4.98 20.03 28.65
N PHE A 156 -6.28 19.86 28.41
CA PHE A 156 -6.84 19.82 27.07
C PHE A 156 -7.00 21.23 26.48
N ASP A 157 -7.36 22.21 27.30
CA ASP A 157 -7.56 23.60 26.86
C ASP A 157 -6.23 24.22 26.39
N LEU A 158 -5.13 23.96 27.11
CA LEU A 158 -3.79 24.37 26.70
C LEU A 158 -3.38 23.69 25.39
N GLY A 159 -3.74 22.42 25.22
CA GLY A 159 -3.51 21.67 24.01
C GLY A 159 -4.20 22.25 22.77
N VAL A 160 -5.47 22.63 22.91
CA VAL A 160 -6.22 23.36 21.88
C VAL A 160 -5.55 24.69 21.53
N LYS A 161 -5.04 25.41 22.54
CA LYS A 161 -4.34 26.68 22.32
C LYS A 161 -3.03 26.52 21.54
N ILE A 162 -2.27 25.45 21.78
CA ILE A 162 -0.96 25.23 21.15
C ILE A 162 -1.10 24.64 19.75
N THR A 163 -2.04 23.69 19.57
CA THR A 163 -2.16 22.92 18.32
C THR A 163 -3.57 22.91 17.76
N GLY A 164 -4.58 22.54 18.57
CA GLY A 164 -5.97 22.40 18.14
C GLY A 164 -6.71 21.28 18.86
N ALA A 165 -7.94 20.99 18.42
CA ALA A 165 -8.73 19.89 19.00
C ALA A 165 -8.00 18.54 18.84
N GLY A 166 -8.04 17.71 19.89
CA GLY A 166 -7.42 16.38 19.88
C GLY A 166 -5.97 16.29 20.37
N PHE A 167 -5.34 17.40 20.76
CA PHE A 167 -3.95 17.43 21.23
C PHE A 167 -3.86 17.68 22.74
N PRO A 168 -3.66 16.68 23.61
CA PRO A 168 -3.56 16.88 25.07
C PRO A 168 -2.15 17.32 25.54
N VAL A 169 -2.08 18.15 26.58
CA VAL A 169 -0.82 18.45 27.30
C VAL A 169 -0.77 17.68 28.63
N TYR A 170 0.13 16.70 28.74
CA TYR A 170 0.32 15.95 29.99
C TYR A 170 1.19 16.75 30.99
N LYS A 171 0.80 16.75 32.27
CA LYS A 171 1.46 17.53 33.34
C LYS A 171 1.88 16.66 34.52
N GLY A 172 2.96 17.06 35.20
CA GLY A 172 3.38 16.48 36.48
C GLY A 172 3.34 14.95 36.53
N LYS A 173 2.44 14.40 37.36
CA LYS A 173 2.27 12.94 37.51
C LYS A 173 1.70 12.28 36.25
N GLY A 174 0.86 12.96 35.47
CA GLY A 174 0.31 12.45 34.21
C GLY A 174 1.41 12.22 33.16
N ALA A 175 2.30 13.20 32.98
CA ALA A 175 3.44 13.07 32.08
C ALA A 175 4.40 11.94 32.53
N ARG A 176 4.65 11.82 33.84
CA ARG A 176 5.46 10.73 34.38
C ARG A 176 4.82 9.35 34.15
N LEU A 177 3.50 9.24 34.31
CA LEU A 177 2.77 8.00 34.07
C LEU A 177 2.86 7.58 32.60
N GLN A 178 2.63 8.50 31.66
CA GLN A 178 2.71 8.20 30.23
C GLN A 178 4.08 7.63 29.85
N ARG A 179 5.17 8.27 30.32
CA ARG A 179 6.53 7.77 30.09
C ARG A 179 6.79 6.42 30.79
N ALA A 180 6.26 6.23 32.00
CA ALA A 180 6.41 4.97 32.72
C ALA A 180 5.73 3.80 31.98
N LEU A 181 4.55 4.04 31.39
CA LEU A 181 3.84 3.04 30.59
C LEU A 181 4.64 2.67 29.32
N ILE A 182 5.21 3.66 28.62
CA ILE A 182 6.05 3.40 27.44
C ILE A 182 7.22 2.50 27.82
N ASN A 183 7.99 2.86 28.85
CA ASN A 183 9.14 2.06 29.29
C ASN A 183 8.73 0.65 29.74
N PHE A 184 7.64 0.53 30.50
CA PHE A 184 7.12 -0.76 30.93
C PHE A 184 6.82 -1.67 29.73
N PHE A 185 6.09 -1.18 28.72
CA PHE A 185 5.77 -2.01 27.56
C PHE A 185 6.99 -2.36 26.70
N LEU A 186 7.99 -1.48 26.60
CA LEU A 186 9.26 -1.80 25.93
C LEU A 186 10.03 -2.89 26.69
N ASP A 187 10.09 -2.81 28.02
CA ASP A 187 10.74 -3.82 28.87
C ASP A 187 10.05 -5.19 28.74
N GLU A 188 8.71 -5.24 28.80
CA GLU A 188 7.94 -6.48 28.65
C GLU A 188 8.08 -7.08 27.24
N ALA A 189 8.13 -6.24 26.19
CA ALA A 189 8.37 -6.70 24.83
C ALA A 189 9.78 -7.32 24.69
N ARG A 190 10.82 -6.67 25.24
CA ARG A 190 12.17 -7.24 25.27
C ARG A 190 12.23 -8.57 26.01
N ALA A 191 11.57 -8.65 27.18
CA ALA A 191 11.48 -9.89 27.94
C ALA A 191 10.76 -11.01 27.17
N SER A 192 9.85 -10.64 26.26
CA SER A 192 9.14 -11.56 25.35
C SER A 192 9.93 -11.91 24.08
N GLY A 193 11.16 -11.38 23.92
CA GLY A 193 12.07 -11.71 22.81
C GLY A 193 12.02 -10.77 21.61
N TYR A 194 11.34 -9.62 21.71
CA TYR A 194 11.35 -8.61 20.66
C TYR A 194 12.65 -7.79 20.68
N GLU A 195 13.19 -7.47 19.50
CA GLU A 195 14.27 -6.50 19.34
C GLU A 195 13.72 -5.08 19.40
N GLU A 196 14.29 -4.24 20.27
CA GLU A 196 13.87 -2.84 20.41
C GLU A 196 14.56 -1.97 19.35
N ILE A 197 13.75 -1.26 18.54
CA ILE A 197 14.22 -0.38 17.47
C ILE A 197 13.56 0.99 17.61
N MET A 198 14.32 2.06 17.39
CA MET A 198 13.81 3.44 17.32
C MET A 198 13.84 3.93 15.86
N PRO A 199 12.73 3.78 15.10
CA PRO A 199 12.67 4.22 13.71
C PRO A 199 12.46 5.75 13.58
N PRO A 200 12.68 6.33 12.37
CA PRO A 200 12.22 7.67 12.04
C PRO A 200 10.69 7.82 12.20
N THR A 201 10.24 9.01 12.63
CA THR A 201 8.81 9.34 12.76
C THR A 201 8.20 9.96 11.49
N VAL A 202 9.03 10.14 10.46
CA VAL A 202 8.61 10.55 9.11
C VAL A 202 9.15 9.53 8.11
N VAL A 203 8.38 9.24 7.08
CA VAL A 203 8.70 8.24 6.04
C VAL A 203 8.47 8.79 4.64
N ASN A 204 9.13 8.20 3.66
CA ASN A 204 8.87 8.51 2.26
C ASN A 204 7.59 7.84 1.75
N THR A 205 7.13 8.26 0.58
CA THR A 205 5.95 7.75 -0.11
C THR A 205 5.99 6.22 -0.34
N ALA A 206 7.15 5.66 -0.65
CA ALA A 206 7.28 4.22 -0.92
C ALA A 206 6.99 3.37 0.33
N SER A 207 7.43 3.80 1.51
CA SER A 207 7.12 3.13 2.78
C SER A 207 5.62 3.13 3.08
N GLY A 208 4.92 4.24 2.79
CA GLY A 208 3.47 4.33 2.95
C GLY A 208 2.70 3.36 2.04
N TYR A 209 3.17 3.16 0.81
CA TYR A 209 2.61 2.13 -0.08
C TYR A 209 2.94 0.72 0.40
N GLY A 210 4.12 0.50 0.98
CA GLY A 210 4.59 -0.80 1.45
C GLY A 210 3.66 -1.44 2.48
N THR A 211 3.15 -0.63 3.41
CA THR A 211 2.22 -1.07 4.48
C THR A 211 0.75 -0.72 4.22
N GLY A 212 0.45 -0.12 3.06
CA GLY A 212 -0.92 0.10 2.59
C GLY A 212 -1.63 1.33 3.14
N GLN A 213 -0.94 2.22 3.83
CA GLN A 213 -1.47 3.53 4.23
C GLN A 213 -1.59 4.48 3.04
N LEU A 214 -0.74 4.29 2.01
CA LEU A 214 -0.90 4.96 0.72
C LEU A 214 -1.45 4.00 -0.34
N PRO A 215 -2.35 4.46 -1.23
CA PRO A 215 -2.89 5.82 -1.32
C PRO A 215 -3.78 6.17 -0.12
N ASP A 216 -3.63 7.40 0.43
CA ASP A 216 -4.30 7.83 1.67
C ASP A 216 -5.80 8.04 1.45
N LYS A 217 -6.56 6.95 1.52
CA LYS A 217 -8.00 6.95 1.25
C LYS A 217 -8.80 7.74 2.28
N GLU A 218 -8.23 7.99 3.47
CA GLU A 218 -8.94 8.54 4.61
C GLU A 218 -8.30 9.83 5.17
N GLY A 219 -7.22 10.32 4.57
CA GLY A 219 -6.51 11.52 5.03
C GLY A 219 -5.86 11.31 6.41
N GLN A 220 -5.42 10.09 6.70
CA GLN A 220 -4.92 9.71 8.03
C GLN A 220 -3.46 10.12 8.25
N MET A 221 -2.72 10.45 7.20
CA MET A 221 -1.30 10.82 7.31
C MET A 221 -1.11 12.33 7.13
N TYR A 222 -0.40 12.97 8.06
CA TYR A 222 0.08 14.34 7.85
C TYR A 222 1.23 14.34 6.82
N HIS A 223 1.11 15.18 5.80
CA HIS A 223 2.11 15.33 4.73
C HIS A 223 2.98 16.59 4.95
N CYS A 224 4.29 16.39 4.93
CA CYS A 224 5.31 17.43 4.92
C CYS A 224 5.67 17.77 3.48
N GLU A 225 4.93 18.70 2.86
CA GLU A 225 4.98 18.99 1.42
C GLU A 225 6.37 19.40 0.89
N VAL A 226 7.19 20.11 1.69
CA VAL A 226 8.49 20.63 1.24
C VAL A 226 9.50 19.52 0.96
N ASP A 227 9.50 18.49 1.80
CA ASP A 227 10.44 17.37 1.74
C ASP A 227 9.82 16.10 1.14
N ASP A 228 8.52 16.15 0.81
CA ASP A 228 7.69 15.01 0.37
C ASP A 228 7.79 13.79 1.31
N LEU A 229 7.57 14.05 2.60
CA LEU A 229 7.57 13.04 3.66
C LEU A 229 6.22 12.99 4.38
N TYR A 230 5.92 11.87 5.00
CA TYR A 230 4.68 11.68 5.78
C TYR A 230 4.99 11.35 7.22
N LEU A 231 4.29 11.97 8.17
CA LEU A 231 4.30 11.57 9.57
C LEU A 231 3.64 10.20 9.71
N ILE A 232 4.29 9.29 10.45
CA ILE A 232 3.81 7.92 10.59
C ILE A 232 2.51 7.89 11.42
N PRO A 233 1.47 7.14 10.98
CA PRO A 233 0.27 6.92 11.80
C PRO A 233 0.49 5.83 12.87
N THR A 234 1.52 5.01 12.69
CA THR A 234 1.94 3.92 13.59
C THR A 234 3.39 3.54 13.29
N ALA A 235 4.10 2.99 14.28
CA ALA A 235 5.45 2.44 14.11
C ALA A 235 5.50 1.23 13.15
N GLU A 236 4.37 0.59 12.87
CA GLU A 236 4.25 -0.49 11.88
C GLU A 236 4.85 -0.09 10.52
N VAL A 237 4.61 1.15 10.08
CA VAL A 237 5.07 1.64 8.76
C VAL A 237 6.60 1.57 8.65
N PRO A 238 7.39 2.28 9.48
CA PRO A 238 8.84 2.22 9.33
C PRO A 238 9.43 0.87 9.76
N VAL A 239 8.88 0.18 10.78
CA VAL A 239 9.46 -1.08 11.28
C VAL A 239 9.32 -2.21 10.26
N THR A 240 8.19 -2.28 9.54
CA THR A 240 7.98 -3.31 8.48
C THR A 240 8.85 -3.07 7.24
N ASN A 241 9.36 -1.84 7.07
CA ASN A 241 10.17 -1.43 5.92
C ASN A 241 11.70 -1.43 6.21
N ILE A 242 12.14 -2.01 7.33
CA ILE A 242 13.57 -2.26 7.64
C ILE A 242 14.04 -3.50 6.85
#